data_AF-A0AAV8XLV5-F1
#
_entry.id   AF-A0AAV8XLV5-F1
#
_cell.length_a   1.000
_cell.length_b   1.000
_cell.length_c   1.000
_cell.angle_alpha   90.00
_cell.angle_beta   90.00
_cell.angle_gamma   90.00
#
_symmetry.space_group_name_H-M   'P 1'
#
loop_
_entity.id
_entity.type
_entity.pdbx_description
1 polymer ?
#
loop_
_entity_poly.entity_id
_entity_poly.type
_entity_poly.pdbx_seq_one_letter_code
_entity_poly.pdbx_strand_id
1 'polypeptide(L)'
;MTDITQHALQALAESKIKTVYLIGRRGPLQAAFTIKELREMLKLKNCDTVWKPRDFEGIAQHVPKLARPKKRIIELMLKSLEEEKKAGCTNEFRPVFYRSPLEIIGKHKVEGVMLGVNRLEGEDVLKQTAVLTDVKESIKCDLAVSSIGYKSIQVEDCIPFDSRNGIVKNNNGKVDEGVYTCGWLGTGPTGVILTTMGNAFGVADMILHDIEVEGLDKVEKSGYAEILKVLQEKNVQIVSWRDWEKN
;
A
#
# COMPACT_ATOMS: atom_id res chain seq x y z
N MET A 1 15.02 -18.96 8.43
CA MET A 1 13.81 -19.66 7.95
C MET A 1 12.66 -18.68 8.11
N THR A 2 11.83 -18.52 7.09
CA THR A 2 10.66 -17.62 7.12
C THR A 2 9.38 -18.46 7.14
N ASP A 3 8.24 -17.84 7.44
CA ASP A 3 6.88 -18.40 7.44
C ASP A 3 6.22 -18.41 6.05
N ILE A 4 7.02 -18.28 4.97
CA ILE A 4 6.52 -18.33 3.60
C ILE A 4 5.82 -19.68 3.35
N THR A 5 4.67 -19.64 2.66
CA THR A 5 3.93 -20.85 2.33
C THR A 5 4.76 -21.78 1.44
N GLN A 6 4.67 -23.09 1.70
CA GLN A 6 5.47 -24.09 1.01
C GLN A 6 5.27 -24.05 -0.52
N HIS A 7 4.04 -23.85 -0.99
CA HIS A 7 3.75 -23.78 -2.42
C HIS A 7 4.40 -22.55 -3.09
N ALA A 8 4.42 -21.40 -2.42
CA ALA A 8 5.07 -20.20 -2.94
C ALA A 8 6.59 -20.37 -2.98
N LEU A 9 7.17 -21.01 -1.95
CA LEU A 9 8.60 -21.31 -1.92
C LEU A 9 9.01 -22.25 -3.07
N GLN A 10 8.22 -23.30 -3.32
CA GLN A 10 8.46 -24.22 -4.44
C GLN A 10 8.39 -23.49 -5.79
N ALA A 11 7.36 -22.66 -6.00
CA ALA A 11 7.24 -21.86 -7.22
C ALA A 11 8.40 -20.87 -7.41
N LEU A 12 8.88 -20.25 -6.32
CA LEU A 12 10.02 -19.34 -6.35
C LEU A 12 11.35 -20.06 -6.62
N ALA A 13 11.51 -21.30 -6.15
CA ALA A 13 12.72 -22.10 -6.41
C ALA A 13 12.89 -22.43 -7.90
N GLU A 14 11.79 -22.59 -8.63
CA GLU A 14 11.78 -22.85 -10.08
C GLU A 14 11.63 -21.57 -10.92
N SER A 15 11.52 -20.41 -10.27
CA SER A 15 11.26 -19.13 -10.94
C SER A 15 12.40 -18.73 -11.88
N LYS A 16 12.01 -18.30 -13.09
CA LYS A 16 12.91 -17.76 -14.10
C LYS A 16 12.89 -16.22 -14.15
N ILE A 17 12.22 -15.58 -13.19
CA ILE A 17 12.18 -14.11 -13.12
C ILE A 17 13.58 -13.60 -12.82
N LYS A 18 14.13 -12.82 -13.76
CA LYS A 18 15.44 -12.16 -13.62
C LYS A 18 15.33 -10.66 -13.46
N THR A 19 14.28 -10.04 -13.99
CA THR A 19 14.14 -8.58 -13.93
C THR A 19 12.75 -8.22 -13.41
N VAL A 20 12.71 -7.37 -12.39
CA VAL A 20 11.47 -6.81 -11.85
C VAL A 20 11.46 -5.31 -12.11
N TYR A 21 10.47 -4.83 -12.86
CA TYR A 21 10.24 -3.41 -13.07
C TYR A 21 9.26 -2.87 -12.04
N LEU A 22 9.65 -1.85 -11.27
CA LEU A 22 8.74 -1.09 -10.41
C LEU A 22 8.33 0.19 -11.13
N ILE A 23 7.10 0.23 -11.62
CA ILE A 23 6.59 1.35 -12.41
C ILE A 23 5.91 2.38 -11.50
N GLY A 24 6.47 3.59 -11.47
CA GLY A 24 5.92 4.73 -10.74
C GLY A 24 5.35 5.79 -11.70
N ARG A 25 4.08 6.15 -11.53
CA ARG A 25 3.46 7.22 -12.33
C ARG A 25 4.06 8.61 -12.10
N ARG A 26 4.61 8.86 -10.91
CA ARG A 26 5.28 10.11 -10.53
C ARG A 26 6.79 9.90 -10.40
N GLY A 27 7.52 10.93 -9.96
CA GLY A 27 8.97 10.92 -9.80
C GLY A 27 9.48 10.36 -8.47
N PRO A 28 10.81 10.29 -8.29
CA PRO A 28 11.45 9.83 -7.06
C PRO A 28 11.01 10.60 -5.80
N LEU A 29 10.74 11.91 -5.93
CA LEU A 29 10.26 12.75 -4.83
C LEU A 29 8.88 12.33 -4.31
N GLN A 30 8.06 11.64 -5.11
CA GLN A 30 6.73 11.18 -4.71
C GLN A 30 6.69 9.67 -4.39
N ALA A 31 7.84 9.00 -4.37
CA ALA A 31 7.93 7.59 -3.95
C ALA A 31 7.40 7.39 -2.52
N ALA A 32 6.67 6.29 -2.34
CA ALA A 32 5.94 5.95 -1.11
C ALA A 32 6.64 4.88 -0.26
N PHE A 33 7.64 4.17 -0.78
CA PHE A 33 8.45 3.24 0.01
C PHE A 33 9.27 4.00 1.07
N THR A 34 9.61 3.35 2.19
CA THR A 34 10.41 3.97 3.25
C THR A 34 11.89 3.65 3.09
N ILE A 35 12.73 4.34 3.85
CA ILE A 35 14.19 4.19 3.79
C ILE A 35 14.64 2.80 4.24
N LYS A 36 13.89 2.13 5.11
CA LYS A 36 14.24 0.79 5.61
C LYS A 36 14.14 -0.22 4.47
N GLU A 37 12.99 -0.27 3.80
CA GLU A 37 12.77 -1.23 2.71
C GLU A 37 13.69 -0.94 1.53
N LEU A 38 13.91 0.33 1.17
CA LEU A 38 14.86 0.68 0.11
C LEU A 38 16.27 0.19 0.45
N ARG A 39 16.74 0.37 1.70
CA ARG A 39 18.07 -0.10 2.12
C ARG A 39 18.19 -1.62 2.05
N GLU A 40 17.14 -2.35 2.40
CA GLU A 40 17.11 -3.81 2.28
C GLU A 40 17.18 -4.24 0.81
N MET A 41 16.43 -3.59 -0.08
CA MET A 41 16.48 -3.82 -1.53
C MET A 41 17.87 -3.55 -2.12
N LEU A 42 18.51 -2.43 -1.75
CA LEU A 42 19.86 -2.08 -2.21
C LEU A 42 20.95 -3.05 -1.70
N LYS A 43 20.66 -3.82 -0.65
CA LYS A 43 21.57 -4.81 -0.07
C LYS A 43 21.19 -6.24 -0.41
N LEU A 44 20.15 -6.44 -1.22
CA LEU A 44 19.65 -7.76 -1.55
C LEU A 44 20.73 -8.54 -2.30
N LYS A 45 21.07 -9.73 -1.80
CA LYS A 45 22.11 -10.57 -2.40
C LYS A 45 21.67 -11.01 -3.81
N ASN A 46 22.62 -11.05 -4.75
CA ASN A 46 22.40 -11.48 -6.14
C ASN A 46 21.31 -10.68 -6.89
N CYS A 47 21.12 -9.41 -6.54
CA CYS A 47 20.17 -8.53 -7.21
C CYS A 47 20.78 -7.12 -7.36
N ASP A 48 20.93 -6.64 -8.58
CA ASP A 48 21.38 -5.27 -8.86
C ASP A 48 20.17 -4.35 -8.93
N THR A 49 20.19 -3.23 -8.20
CA THR A 49 19.20 -2.16 -8.39
C THR A 49 19.69 -1.25 -9.49
N VAL A 50 18.94 -1.18 -10.59
CA VAL A 50 19.29 -0.40 -11.79
C VAL A 50 18.36 0.78 -11.90
N TRP A 51 18.91 1.98 -11.79
CA TRP A 51 18.17 3.23 -11.88
C TRP A 51 18.20 3.76 -13.32
N LYS A 52 17.19 4.54 -13.70
CA LYS A 52 17.21 5.31 -14.95
C LYS A 52 17.74 6.71 -14.64
N PRO A 53 18.96 7.10 -15.07
CA PRO A 53 19.56 8.37 -14.67
C PRO A 53 18.68 9.59 -14.98
N ARG A 54 17.97 9.56 -16.12
CA ARG A 54 17.04 10.62 -16.53
C ARG A 54 15.92 10.88 -15.52
N ASP A 55 15.52 9.88 -14.74
CA ASP A 55 14.45 10.04 -13.76
C ASP A 55 14.88 10.91 -12.56
N PHE A 56 16.20 11.11 -12.40
CA PHE A 56 16.82 11.87 -11.32
C PHE A 56 17.30 13.27 -11.74
N GLU A 57 17.09 13.65 -13.01
CA GLU A 57 17.40 15.00 -13.50
C GLU A 57 16.69 16.07 -12.65
N GLY A 58 17.45 17.05 -12.15
CA GLY A 58 16.93 18.13 -11.30
C GLY A 58 16.52 17.73 -9.88
N ILE A 59 16.60 16.45 -9.47
CA ILE A 59 16.15 16.03 -8.13
C ILE A 59 17.07 16.56 -7.02
N ALA A 60 18.39 16.58 -7.25
CA ALA A 60 19.39 16.99 -6.27
C ALA A 60 19.16 18.43 -5.74
N GLN A 61 18.66 19.35 -6.58
CA GLN A 61 18.42 20.74 -6.21
C GLN A 61 17.33 20.92 -5.13
N HIS A 62 16.44 19.93 -5.01
CA HIS A 62 15.32 19.97 -4.04
C HIS A 62 15.73 19.44 -2.67
N VAL A 63 16.76 18.58 -2.59
CA VAL A 63 17.18 17.88 -1.37
C VAL A 63 17.39 18.79 -0.16
N PRO A 64 18.05 19.97 -0.28
CA PRO A 64 18.28 20.85 0.88
C PRO A 64 16.99 21.37 1.53
N LYS A 65 15.89 21.45 0.77
CA LYS A 65 14.58 21.98 1.23
C LYS A 65 13.68 20.90 1.82
N LEU A 66 14.09 19.63 1.79
CA LEU A 66 13.27 18.51 2.25
C LEU A 66 13.36 18.30 3.76
N ALA A 67 12.24 17.92 4.37
CA ALA A 67 12.22 17.43 5.75
C ALA A 67 13.12 16.19 5.91
N ARG A 68 13.72 16.03 7.09
CA ARG A 68 14.74 15.01 7.38
C ARG A 68 14.39 13.58 6.91
N PRO A 69 13.17 13.04 7.12
CA PRO A 69 12.85 11.69 6.64
C PRO A 69 12.93 11.56 5.11
N LYS A 70 12.37 12.54 4.39
CA LYS A 70 12.34 12.55 2.93
C LYS A 70 13.72 12.86 2.34
N LYS A 71 14.47 13.77 2.95
CA LYS A 71 15.85 14.09 2.59
C LYS A 71 16.72 12.83 2.55
N ARG A 72 16.72 12.04 3.64
CA ARG A 72 17.57 10.85 3.78
C ARG A 72 17.29 9.76 2.73
N ILE A 73 16.02 9.56 2.36
CA ILE A 73 15.69 8.53 1.37
C ILE A 73 16.07 8.98 -0.05
N ILE A 74 15.93 10.27 -0.37
CA ILE A 74 16.34 10.82 -1.66
C ILE A 74 17.87 10.82 -1.79
N GLU A 75 18.59 11.22 -0.75
CA GLU A 75 20.06 11.11 -0.70
C GLU A 75 20.53 9.66 -0.90
N LEU A 76 19.81 8.68 -0.31
CA LEU A 76 20.13 7.27 -0.52
C LEU A 76 19.92 6.82 -1.97
N MET A 77 18.85 7.26 -2.63
CA MET A 77 18.62 6.96 -4.05
C MET A 77 19.70 7.59 -4.95
N LEU A 78 20.02 8.88 -4.73
CA LEU A 78 21.06 9.58 -5.49
C LEU A 78 22.43 8.93 -5.30
N LYS A 79 22.78 8.61 -4.06
CA LYS A 79 24.02 7.88 -3.76
C LYS A 79 24.05 6.51 -4.45
N SER A 80 22.94 5.77 -4.42
CA SER A 80 22.86 4.47 -5.09
C SER A 80 22.99 4.57 -6.62
N LEU A 81 22.51 5.66 -7.22
CA LEU A 81 22.67 5.94 -8.66
C LEU A 81 24.15 6.22 -9.00
N GLU A 82 24.86 6.97 -8.15
CA GLU A 82 26.30 7.25 -8.34
C GLU A 82 27.18 6.01 -8.12
N GLU A 83 26.81 5.19 -7.13
CA GLU A 83 27.53 3.97 -6.74
C GLU A 83 27.19 2.76 -7.60
N GLU A 84 26.41 2.92 -8.69
CA GLU A 84 25.91 1.85 -9.55
C GLU A 84 27.06 1.12 -10.27
N LYS A 85 27.78 0.29 -9.52
CA LYS A 85 28.73 -0.70 -10.02
C LYS A 85 27.89 -1.88 -10.46
N LYS A 86 27.82 -2.13 -11.76
CA LYS A 86 27.27 -3.36 -12.31
C LYS A 86 28.09 -4.53 -11.76
N ALA A 87 27.65 -5.14 -10.67
CA ALA A 87 28.25 -6.37 -10.17
C ALA A 87 28.04 -7.52 -11.18
N GLY A 88 27.18 -7.31 -12.18
CA GLY A 88 26.85 -8.31 -13.19
C GLY A 88 25.99 -9.39 -12.57
N CYS A 89 25.17 -9.04 -11.58
CA CYS A 89 24.26 -9.99 -10.96
C CYS A 89 23.27 -10.52 -12.00
N THR A 90 22.82 -11.76 -11.80
CA THR A 90 21.88 -12.39 -12.72
C THR A 90 20.46 -11.84 -12.58
N ASN A 91 20.13 -11.20 -11.46
CA ASN A 91 18.82 -10.60 -11.22
C ASN A 91 18.92 -9.08 -11.05
N GLU A 92 17.87 -8.37 -11.46
CA GLU A 92 17.80 -6.93 -11.47
C GLU A 92 16.46 -6.41 -10.93
N PHE A 93 16.53 -5.34 -10.16
CA PHE A 93 15.38 -4.55 -9.74
C PHE A 93 15.45 -3.17 -10.41
N ARG A 94 14.43 -2.82 -11.19
CA ARG A 94 14.41 -1.62 -12.05
C ARG A 94 13.27 -0.68 -11.71
N PRO A 95 13.46 0.27 -10.80
CA PRO A 95 12.52 1.37 -10.62
C PRO A 95 12.50 2.27 -11.86
N VAL A 96 11.31 2.48 -12.42
CA VAL A 96 11.08 3.37 -13.57
C VAL A 96 9.99 4.36 -13.21
N PHE A 97 10.33 5.65 -13.19
CA PHE A 97 9.43 6.71 -12.81
C PHE A 97 8.79 7.41 -14.02
N TYR A 98 7.81 8.26 -13.74
CA TYR A 98 7.07 9.01 -14.76
C TYR A 98 6.40 8.11 -15.82
N ARG A 99 5.86 6.97 -15.40
CA ARG A 99 5.18 6.01 -16.29
C ARG A 99 3.83 5.56 -15.73
N SER A 100 2.79 5.67 -16.54
CA SER A 100 1.46 5.14 -16.23
C SER A 100 1.17 3.93 -17.10
N PRO A 101 0.71 2.79 -16.55
CA PRO A 101 0.22 1.69 -17.37
C PRO A 101 -1.05 2.13 -18.13
N LEU A 102 -1.03 1.93 -19.45
CA LEU A 102 -2.16 2.23 -20.34
C LEU A 102 -2.90 0.96 -20.75
N GLU A 103 -2.16 -0.12 -21.04
CA GLU A 103 -2.73 -1.36 -21.56
C GLU A 103 -1.84 -2.56 -21.20
N ILE A 104 -2.44 -3.69 -20.83
CA ILE A 104 -1.74 -4.97 -20.72
C ILE A 104 -1.76 -5.62 -22.10
N ILE A 105 -0.58 -5.89 -22.64
CA ILE A 105 -0.40 -6.47 -23.97
C ILE A 105 -0.42 -7.99 -23.85
N GLY A 106 -1.20 -8.64 -24.72
CA GLY A 106 -1.25 -10.09 -24.87
C GLY A 106 -2.68 -10.59 -25.09
N LYS A 107 -2.83 -11.78 -25.69
CA LYS A 107 -4.15 -12.36 -26.00
C LYS A 107 -4.67 -13.29 -24.90
N HIS A 108 -3.84 -14.24 -24.49
CA HIS A 108 -4.20 -15.28 -23.52
C HIS A 108 -3.40 -15.20 -22.22
N LYS A 109 -2.29 -14.47 -22.24
CA LYS A 109 -1.40 -14.23 -21.11
C LYS A 109 -0.75 -12.86 -21.29
N VAL A 110 -0.16 -12.34 -20.21
CA VAL A 110 0.63 -11.11 -20.27
C VAL A 110 1.87 -11.36 -21.12
N GLU A 111 2.09 -10.50 -22.11
CA GLU A 111 3.28 -10.47 -22.97
C GLU A 111 4.00 -9.12 -22.88
N GLY A 112 3.35 -8.11 -22.32
CA GLY A 112 3.95 -6.83 -21.97
C GLY A 112 2.95 -5.84 -21.38
N VAL A 113 3.42 -4.63 -21.16
CA VAL A 113 2.60 -3.50 -20.72
C VAL A 113 2.96 -2.28 -21.58
N MET A 114 1.93 -1.66 -22.16
CA MET A 114 2.04 -0.34 -22.78
C MET A 114 2.03 0.72 -21.67
N LEU A 115 3.04 1.58 -21.66
CA LEU A 115 3.20 2.66 -20.70
C LEU A 115 3.08 4.01 -21.42
N GLY A 116 2.42 4.96 -20.78
CA GLY A 116 2.45 6.37 -21.15
C GLY A 116 3.52 7.10 -20.36
N VAL A 117 4.27 7.97 -21.01
CA VAL A 117 5.23 8.87 -20.36
C VAL A 117 4.46 10.01 -19.70
N ASN A 118 4.79 10.31 -18.45
CA ASN A 118 4.17 11.41 -17.71
C ASN A 118 5.13 12.61 -17.61
N ARG A 119 4.54 13.80 -17.54
CA ARG A 119 5.15 14.97 -16.90
C ARG A 119 4.47 15.21 -15.55
N LEU A 120 5.10 16.02 -14.70
CA LEU A 120 4.51 16.45 -13.43
C LEU A 120 3.93 17.86 -13.56
N GLU A 121 2.75 18.07 -12.99
CA GLU A 121 2.09 19.38 -12.92
C GLU A 121 1.73 19.71 -11.46
N GLY A 122 1.85 21.00 -11.11
CA GLY A 122 1.59 21.54 -9.78
C GLY A 122 2.76 22.36 -9.22
N GLU A 123 2.45 23.32 -8.35
CA GLU A 123 3.43 24.24 -7.75
C GLU A 123 4.23 23.59 -6.62
N ASP A 124 3.56 22.83 -5.75
CA ASP A 124 4.21 22.08 -4.68
C ASP A 124 4.86 20.80 -5.26
N VAL A 125 6.18 20.85 -5.41
CA VAL A 125 7.02 19.75 -5.92
C VAL A 125 6.71 18.40 -5.26
N LEU A 126 6.33 18.37 -3.98
CA LEU A 126 6.03 17.11 -3.28
C LEU A 126 4.62 16.59 -3.55
N LYS A 127 3.71 17.45 -4.00
CA LYS A 127 2.29 17.13 -4.26
C LYS A 127 1.92 17.15 -5.74
N GLN A 128 2.89 17.30 -6.63
CA GLN A 128 2.66 17.27 -8.07
C GLN A 128 1.91 16.01 -8.53
N THR A 129 1.08 16.21 -9.53
CA THR A 129 0.28 15.16 -10.17
C THR A 129 0.91 14.74 -11.48
N ALA A 130 0.71 13.48 -11.87
CA ALA A 130 1.21 12.96 -13.14
C ALA A 130 0.19 13.23 -14.25
N VAL A 131 0.64 13.84 -15.34
CA VAL A 131 -0.17 14.10 -16.55
C VAL A 131 0.50 13.43 -17.73
N LEU A 132 -0.28 12.69 -18.52
CA LEU A 132 0.20 11.98 -19.70
C LEU A 132 0.74 12.96 -20.74
N THR A 133 1.83 12.56 -21.39
CA THR A 133 2.29 13.14 -22.64
C THR A 133 1.82 12.26 -23.81
N ASP A 134 2.15 12.66 -25.04
CA ASP A 134 1.84 11.86 -26.24
C ASP A 134 2.81 10.69 -26.46
N VAL A 135 3.85 10.57 -25.63
CA VAL A 135 4.87 9.52 -25.77
C VAL A 135 4.43 8.24 -25.09
N LYS A 136 4.51 7.13 -25.82
CA LYS A 136 4.24 5.78 -25.32
C LYS A 136 5.48 4.90 -25.47
N GLU A 137 5.64 3.95 -24.57
CA GLU A 137 6.68 2.93 -24.63
C GLU A 137 6.13 1.60 -24.12
N SER A 138 6.63 0.48 -24.65
CA SER A 138 6.22 -0.86 -24.21
C SER A 138 7.34 -1.54 -23.44
N ILE A 139 7.01 -2.20 -22.34
CA ILE A 139 7.91 -3.13 -21.64
C ILE A 139 7.40 -4.55 -21.87
N LYS A 140 8.27 -5.42 -22.37
CA LYS A 140 7.99 -6.85 -22.46
C LYS A 140 8.04 -7.46 -21.06
N CYS A 141 7.01 -8.19 -20.67
CA CYS A 141 6.98 -8.93 -19.41
C CYS A 141 5.96 -10.07 -19.49
N ASP A 142 6.15 -11.11 -18.69
CA ASP A 142 5.24 -12.26 -18.62
C ASP A 142 4.30 -12.20 -17.39
N LEU A 143 4.52 -11.23 -16.50
CA LEU A 143 3.75 -11.02 -15.28
C LEU A 143 3.60 -9.52 -15.01
N ALA A 144 2.39 -9.11 -14.65
CA ALA A 144 2.08 -7.75 -14.20
C ALA A 144 1.33 -7.83 -12.87
N VAL A 145 1.82 -7.12 -11.85
CA VAL A 145 1.20 -7.06 -10.52
C VAL A 145 0.86 -5.61 -10.21
N SER A 146 -0.41 -5.34 -9.95
CA SER A 146 -0.87 -4.01 -9.55
C SER A 146 -0.70 -3.82 -8.04
N SER A 147 0.14 -2.86 -7.64
CA SER A 147 0.37 -2.50 -6.24
C SER A 147 0.09 -1.01 -6.02
N ILE A 148 -1.13 -0.58 -6.35
CA ILE A 148 -1.55 0.84 -6.34
C ILE A 148 -2.44 1.23 -5.15
N GLY A 149 -2.48 0.37 -4.13
CA GLY A 149 -3.30 0.52 -2.94
C GLY A 149 -4.52 -0.40 -2.93
N TYR A 150 -5.23 -0.38 -1.81
CA TYR A 150 -6.43 -1.18 -1.57
C TYR A 150 -7.67 -0.27 -1.50
N LYS A 151 -8.84 -0.88 -1.38
CA LYS A 151 -10.09 -0.22 -1.00
C LYS A 151 -10.88 -1.15 -0.11
N SER A 152 -11.59 -0.59 0.87
CA SER A 152 -12.57 -1.37 1.62
C SER A 152 -13.77 -1.70 0.74
N ILE A 153 -14.53 -2.72 1.14
CA ILE A 153 -15.78 -3.13 0.49
C ILE A 153 -16.91 -2.80 1.46
N GLN A 154 -18.00 -2.26 0.93
CA GLN A 154 -19.22 -2.07 1.71
C GLN A 154 -19.85 -3.45 1.98
N VAL A 155 -19.92 -3.83 3.25
CA VAL A 155 -20.46 -5.14 3.65
C VAL A 155 -21.99 -5.17 3.67
N GLU A 156 -22.62 -4.04 4.00
CA GLU A 156 -24.07 -3.89 4.11
C GLU A 156 -24.52 -2.51 3.63
N ASP A 157 -25.70 -2.44 3.01
CA ASP A 157 -26.26 -1.21 2.43
C ASP A 157 -26.54 -0.12 3.47
N CYS A 158 -26.83 -0.52 4.71
CA CYS A 158 -27.13 0.41 5.80
C CYS A 158 -25.90 1.18 6.32
N ILE A 159 -24.68 0.74 5.97
CA ILE A 159 -23.45 1.41 6.42
C ILE A 159 -23.12 2.54 5.44
N PRO A 160 -23.01 3.81 5.90
CA PRO A 160 -22.74 4.93 5.01
C PRO A 160 -21.32 4.82 4.43
N PHE A 161 -21.23 4.66 3.10
CA PHE A 161 -19.96 4.35 2.44
C PHE A 161 -19.58 5.38 1.37
N ASP A 162 -18.30 5.70 1.28
CA ASP A 162 -17.71 6.44 0.18
C ASP A 162 -17.01 5.46 -0.77
N SER A 163 -17.71 5.01 -1.81
CA SER A 163 -17.19 4.06 -2.79
C SER A 163 -16.00 4.61 -3.59
N ARG A 164 -15.89 5.94 -3.72
CA ARG A 164 -14.78 6.57 -4.44
C ARG A 164 -13.48 6.41 -3.65
N ASN A 165 -13.51 6.67 -2.35
CA ASN A 165 -12.34 6.55 -1.47
C ASN A 165 -12.18 5.16 -0.85
N GLY A 166 -13.23 4.32 -0.88
CA GLY A 166 -13.21 2.97 -0.31
C GLY A 166 -13.17 2.97 1.21
N ILE A 167 -13.92 3.86 1.85
CA ILE A 167 -13.98 4.04 3.31
C ILE A 167 -15.42 4.22 3.79
N VAL A 168 -15.66 3.91 5.05
CA VAL A 168 -16.90 4.29 5.75
C VAL A 168 -16.88 5.78 6.02
N LYS A 169 -17.97 6.47 5.70
CA LYS A 169 -18.14 7.90 6.00
C LYS A 169 -18.19 8.06 7.52
N ASN A 170 -17.30 8.87 8.06
CA ASN A 170 -17.18 9.06 9.50
C ASN A 170 -16.64 10.46 9.82
N ASN A 171 -16.88 10.92 11.04
CA ASN A 171 -16.27 12.09 11.63
C ASN A 171 -15.29 11.67 12.73
N ASN A 172 -14.00 11.61 12.40
CA ASN A 172 -12.93 11.18 13.31
C ASN A 172 -13.19 9.81 13.98
N GLY A 173 -13.88 8.91 13.28
CA GLY A 173 -14.23 7.58 13.76
C GLY A 173 -15.71 7.39 14.11
N LYS A 174 -16.48 8.45 14.42
CA LYS A 174 -17.94 8.33 14.64
C LYS A 174 -18.66 8.23 13.30
N VAL A 175 -19.43 7.16 13.11
CA VAL A 175 -20.23 6.91 11.91
C VAL A 175 -21.67 7.36 12.14
N ASP A 176 -22.24 6.91 13.25
CA ASP A 176 -23.59 7.23 13.72
C ASP A 176 -23.66 7.05 15.25
N GLU A 177 -24.81 7.27 15.89
CA GLU A 177 -25.03 7.01 17.31
C GLU A 177 -24.73 5.54 17.66
N GLY A 178 -23.73 5.31 18.50
CA GLY A 178 -23.30 3.96 18.88
C GLY A 178 -22.58 3.16 17.78
N VAL A 179 -22.27 3.78 16.64
CA VAL A 179 -21.58 3.13 15.50
C VAL A 179 -20.29 3.87 15.18
N TYR A 180 -19.18 3.15 15.17
CA TYR A 180 -17.84 3.70 15.00
C TYR A 180 -17.02 2.89 13.99
N THR A 181 -15.96 3.50 13.46
CA THR A 181 -14.99 2.86 12.58
C THR A 181 -13.58 3.27 12.96
N CYS A 182 -12.64 2.34 12.86
CA CYS A 182 -11.22 2.59 13.06
C CYS A 182 -10.36 1.83 12.04
N GLY A 183 -9.09 2.18 11.97
CA GLY A 183 -8.15 1.63 11.00
C GLY A 183 -8.53 1.96 9.54
N TRP A 184 -8.09 1.10 8.61
CA TRP A 184 -8.21 1.37 7.17
C TRP A 184 -9.65 1.53 6.68
N LEU A 185 -10.64 0.94 7.37
CA LEU A 185 -12.04 1.13 7.04
C LEU A 185 -12.50 2.59 7.23
N GLY A 186 -11.94 3.30 8.22
CA GLY A 186 -12.25 4.70 8.50
C GLY A 186 -11.28 5.71 7.87
N THR A 187 -9.99 5.35 7.74
CA THR A 187 -8.92 6.29 7.33
C THR A 187 -8.37 6.04 5.93
N GLY A 188 -8.75 4.93 5.30
CA GLY A 188 -8.18 4.46 4.05
C GLY A 188 -6.87 3.69 4.26
N PRO A 189 -6.38 2.97 3.22
CA PRO A 189 -5.29 2.02 3.36
C PRO A 189 -3.92 2.70 3.30
N THR A 190 -3.68 3.56 4.27
CA THR A 190 -2.41 4.28 4.44
C THR A 190 -1.93 4.18 5.88
N GLY A 191 -0.64 4.43 6.09
CA GLY A 191 -0.03 4.33 7.41
C GLY A 191 0.51 2.94 7.73
N VAL A 192 1.33 2.89 8.79
CA VAL A 192 1.88 1.64 9.35
C VAL A 192 1.04 1.20 10.55
N ILE A 193 1.33 0.02 11.11
CA ILE A 193 0.61 -0.54 12.28
C ILE A 193 0.50 0.48 13.43
N LEU A 194 1.55 1.26 13.70
CA LEU A 194 1.53 2.30 14.74
C LEU A 194 0.52 3.43 14.44
N THR A 195 0.33 3.80 13.18
CA THR A 195 -0.67 4.79 12.77
C THR A 195 -2.08 4.27 13.01
N THR A 196 -2.32 3.00 12.65
CA THR A 196 -3.60 2.32 12.90
C THR A 196 -3.89 2.22 14.40
N MET A 197 -2.89 1.88 15.22
CA MET A 197 -3.01 1.79 16.67
C MET A 197 -3.39 3.14 17.30
N GLY A 198 -2.70 4.22 16.93
CA GLY A 198 -3.02 5.56 17.44
C GLY A 198 -4.43 6.01 17.04
N ASN A 199 -4.85 5.72 15.80
CA ASN A 199 -6.23 5.97 15.37
C ASN A 199 -7.25 5.19 16.20
N ALA A 200 -7.01 3.89 16.44
CA ALA A 200 -7.92 3.06 17.20
C ALA A 200 -8.07 3.55 18.66
N PHE A 201 -7.00 4.03 19.29
CA PHE A 201 -7.08 4.63 20.63
C PHE A 201 -7.94 5.89 20.64
N GLY A 202 -7.79 6.78 19.67
CA GLY A 202 -8.64 7.98 19.58
C GLY A 202 -10.12 7.65 19.40
N VAL A 203 -10.45 6.57 18.67
CA VAL A 203 -11.84 6.11 18.54
C VAL A 203 -12.33 5.48 19.84
N ALA A 204 -11.49 4.74 20.55
CA ALA A 204 -11.85 4.18 21.86
C ALA A 204 -12.13 5.28 22.89
N ASP A 205 -11.31 6.33 22.94
CA ASP A 205 -11.54 7.49 23.81
C ASP A 205 -12.89 8.17 23.50
N MET A 206 -13.24 8.27 22.21
CA MET A 206 -14.53 8.79 21.78
C MET A 206 -15.71 7.90 22.21
N ILE A 207 -15.58 6.58 22.10
CA ILE A 207 -16.61 5.64 22.55
C ILE A 207 -16.83 5.79 24.07
N LEU A 208 -15.75 5.87 24.85
CA LEU A 208 -15.83 6.06 26.30
C LEU A 208 -16.53 7.38 26.64
N HIS A 209 -16.17 8.46 25.95
CA HIS A 209 -16.81 9.76 26.12
C HIS A 209 -18.32 9.72 25.81
N ASP A 210 -18.72 9.10 24.70
CA ASP A 210 -20.12 9.00 24.31
C ASP A 210 -20.92 8.12 25.27
N ILE A 211 -20.32 7.07 25.85
CA ILE A 211 -20.95 6.29 26.93
C ILE A 211 -21.24 7.20 28.13
N GLU A 212 -20.26 7.98 28.58
CA GLU A 212 -20.40 8.85 29.76
C GLU A 212 -21.42 9.98 29.52
N VAL A 213 -21.40 10.60 28.35
CA VAL A 213 -22.14 11.83 28.05
C VAL A 213 -23.48 11.57 27.38
N GLU A 214 -23.52 10.71 26.35
CA GLU A 214 -24.73 10.38 25.61
C GLU A 214 -25.52 9.26 26.34
N GLY A 215 -24.86 8.47 27.18
CA GLY A 215 -25.50 7.40 27.95
C GLY A 215 -25.84 6.19 27.07
N LEU A 216 -24.92 5.82 26.18
CA LEU A 216 -25.07 4.70 25.23
C LEU A 216 -25.27 3.33 25.92
N ASP A 217 -25.03 3.25 27.22
CA ASP A 217 -25.14 2.07 28.08
C ASP A 217 -26.42 2.05 28.94
N LYS A 218 -27.30 3.05 28.82
CA LYS A 218 -28.56 3.14 29.59
C LYS A 218 -29.56 2.01 29.30
N VAL A 219 -29.38 1.31 28.18
CA VAL A 219 -30.19 0.14 27.80
C VAL A 219 -29.36 -1.12 27.99
N GLU A 220 -29.92 -2.09 28.70
CA GLU A 220 -29.29 -3.41 28.86
C GLU A 220 -29.16 -4.10 27.49
N LYS A 221 -27.92 -4.42 27.12
CA LYS A 221 -27.59 -5.06 25.83
C LYS A 221 -27.05 -6.47 26.11
N SER A 222 -27.77 -7.50 25.63
CA SER A 222 -27.39 -8.91 25.84
C SER A 222 -26.10 -9.34 25.13
N GLY A 223 -25.61 -8.53 24.18
CA GLY A 223 -24.31 -8.69 23.53
C GLY A 223 -24.08 -10.08 22.98
N TYR A 224 -23.01 -10.73 23.42
CA TYR A 224 -22.57 -12.06 22.97
C TYR A 224 -23.66 -13.13 23.06
N ALA A 225 -24.47 -13.14 24.11
CA ALA A 225 -25.43 -14.22 24.35
C ALA A 225 -26.51 -14.30 23.25
N GLU A 226 -26.96 -13.16 22.74
CA GLU A 226 -28.00 -13.11 21.70
C GLU A 226 -27.39 -13.35 20.31
N ILE A 227 -26.22 -12.78 20.03
CA ILE A 227 -25.50 -13.02 18.77
C ILE A 227 -25.15 -14.50 18.62
N LEU A 228 -24.74 -15.17 19.70
CA LEU A 228 -24.41 -16.60 19.68
C LEU A 228 -25.61 -17.46 19.26
N LYS A 229 -26.82 -17.18 19.78
CA LYS A 229 -28.04 -17.90 19.39
C LYS A 229 -28.31 -17.74 17.89
N VAL A 230 -28.24 -16.51 17.38
CA VAL A 230 -28.46 -16.23 15.95
C VAL A 230 -27.45 -16.98 15.08
N LEU A 231 -26.17 -17.01 15.47
CA LEU A 231 -25.13 -17.74 14.74
C LEU A 231 -25.36 -19.26 14.76
N GLN A 232 -25.83 -19.80 15.90
CA GLN A 232 -26.15 -21.22 16.04
C GLN A 232 -27.38 -21.62 15.20
N GLU A 233 -28.45 -20.82 15.24
CA GLU A 233 -29.65 -21.02 14.41
C GLU A 233 -29.31 -21.00 12.92
N LYS A 234 -28.35 -20.18 12.52
CA LYS A 234 -27.83 -20.10 11.14
C LYS A 234 -26.76 -21.15 10.82
N ASN A 235 -26.41 -22.04 11.75
CA ASN A 235 -25.36 -23.05 11.60
C ASN A 235 -24.00 -22.47 11.15
N VAL A 236 -23.62 -21.30 11.68
CA VAL A 236 -22.34 -20.67 11.37
C VAL A 236 -21.22 -21.32 12.20
N GLN A 237 -20.12 -21.71 11.56
CA GLN A 237 -18.93 -22.20 12.24
C GLN A 237 -18.20 -21.05 12.95
N ILE A 238 -18.03 -21.15 14.26
CA ILE A 238 -17.37 -20.14 15.10
C ILE A 238 -15.99 -20.65 15.50
N VAL A 239 -14.97 -19.80 15.40
CA VAL A 239 -13.61 -20.08 15.89
C VAL A 239 -13.37 -19.26 17.14
N SER A 240 -13.23 -19.92 18.29
CA SER A 240 -12.88 -19.24 19.54
C SER A 240 -11.38 -18.97 19.63
N TRP A 241 -10.97 -18.11 20.57
CA TRP A 241 -9.54 -17.90 20.88
C TRP A 241 -8.81 -19.21 21.21
N ARG A 242 -9.45 -20.10 21.96
CA ARG A 242 -8.88 -21.42 22.32
C ARG A 242 -8.77 -22.37 21.12
N ASP A 243 -9.60 -22.20 20.10
CA ASP A 243 -9.51 -23.00 18.87
C ASP A 243 -8.38 -22.47 17.98
N TRP A 244 -8.19 -21.14 17.94
CA TRP A 244 -7.06 -20.50 17.28
C TRP A 244 -5.72 -20.93 17.87
N GLU A 245 -5.56 -20.95 19.20
CA GLU A 245 -4.31 -21.34 19.88
C GLU A 245 -3.84 -22.79 19.61
N LYS A 246 -4.72 -23.64 19.07
CA LYS A 246 -4.39 -25.03 18.70
C LYS A 246 -3.84 -25.16 17.28
N ASN A 247 -3.92 -24.10 16.46
CA ASN A 247 -3.41 -24.04 15.08
C ASN A 247 -2.04 -23.35 15.05
#